data_AF-A0A6G9QP21-F1
#
_entry.id   AF-A0A6G9QP21-F1
#
_cell.length_a   1.000
_cell.length_b   1.000
_cell.length_c   1.000
_cell.angle_alpha   90.00
_cell.angle_beta   90.00
_cell.angle_gamma   90.00
#
_symmetry.space_group_name_H-M   'P 1'
#
loop_
_entity.id
_entity.type
_entity.pdbx_description
1 polymer ?
#
loop_
_entity_poly.entity_id
_entity_poly.type
_entity_poly.pdbx_seq_one_letter_code
_entity_poly.pdbx_strand_id
1 'polypeptide(L)'
;MTLLYDNQMPRGELSCSHNVLCSYPEFDGERYTRLPINSLLILKKRGHTIQKKLADIELTRREFVDKAELPYEIEISHHAVDRLSTRHMHKYLNENEGQGIVCWLKEKVIMCLTECGTYKTLSAMDNCCVAFEGMQFMFKSHAKLNGRLVLVTVN
;
A
#
# COMPACT_ATOMS: atom_id res chain seq x y z
N MET A 1 2.96 -13.02 18.03
CA MET A 1 3.59 -13.23 16.70
C MET A 1 5.03 -12.74 16.79
N THR A 2 6.00 -13.59 16.44
CA THR A 2 7.43 -13.26 16.55
C THR A 2 7.92 -12.65 15.24
N LEU A 3 8.62 -11.52 15.31
CA LEU A 3 9.30 -10.91 14.17
C LEU A 3 10.68 -11.55 14.00
N LEU A 4 11.12 -11.79 12.77
CA LEU A 4 12.40 -12.44 12.46
C LEU A 4 13.15 -11.64 11.39
N TYR A 5 14.47 -11.48 11.54
CA TYR A 5 15.28 -10.86 10.50
C TYR A 5 15.53 -11.81 9.32
N ASP A 6 15.58 -11.25 8.11
CA ASP A 6 15.79 -12.03 6.88
C ASP A 6 17.13 -12.80 6.86
N ASN A 7 18.18 -12.27 7.49
CA ASN A 7 19.50 -12.92 7.61
C ASN A 7 19.53 -14.07 8.63
N GLN A 8 18.50 -14.20 9.46
CA GLN A 8 18.31 -15.29 10.42
C GLN A 8 17.41 -16.40 9.85
N MET A 9 16.86 -16.22 8.65
CA MET A 9 15.95 -17.20 8.05
C MET A 9 16.72 -18.42 7.53
N PRO A 10 16.23 -19.64 7.80
CA PRO A 10 16.80 -20.84 7.22
C PRO A 10 16.65 -20.81 5.69
N ARG A 11 17.67 -21.33 4.98
CA ARG A 11 17.65 -21.44 3.51
C ARG A 11 16.60 -22.49 3.10
N GLY A 12 15.35 -22.07 2.91
CA GLY A 12 14.22 -22.90 2.48
C GLY A 12 13.21 -22.12 1.63
N GLU A 13 12.09 -22.75 1.27
CA GLU A 13 10.99 -22.12 0.54
C GLU A 13 10.35 -21.00 1.37
N LEU A 14 10.84 -19.79 1.14
CA LEU A 14 10.20 -18.56 1.59
C LEU A 14 8.87 -18.42 0.83
N SER A 15 7.76 -18.64 1.51
CA SER A 15 6.42 -18.50 0.95
C SER A 15 5.75 -17.18 1.33
N CYS A 16 6.33 -16.42 2.27
CA CYS A 16 5.68 -15.25 2.85
C CYS A 16 6.66 -14.18 3.36
N SER A 17 6.32 -12.91 3.13
CA SER A 17 7.02 -11.71 3.62
C SER A 17 6.51 -11.20 4.98
N HIS A 18 5.43 -11.78 5.51
CA HIS A 18 4.79 -11.30 6.73
C HIS A 18 5.67 -11.62 7.94
N ASN A 19 5.80 -10.64 8.85
CA ASN A 19 6.63 -10.73 10.07
C ASN A 19 8.15 -10.83 9.83
N VAL A 20 8.62 -10.57 8.62
CA VAL A 20 10.05 -10.54 8.33
C VAL A 20 10.58 -9.11 8.36
N LEU A 21 11.67 -8.89 9.09
CA LEU A 21 12.43 -7.65 9.16
C LEU A 21 13.56 -7.69 8.14
N CYS A 22 13.75 -6.59 7.43
CA CYS A 22 14.82 -6.41 6.47
C CYS A 22 16.14 -6.20 7.21
N SER A 23 17.22 -6.88 6.81
CA SER A 23 18.57 -6.63 7.31
C SER A 23 19.44 -5.83 6.33
N TYR A 24 18.86 -5.31 5.24
CA TYR A 24 19.60 -4.51 4.27
C TYR A 24 19.92 -3.14 4.88
N PRO A 25 21.15 -2.62 4.80
CA PRO A 25 21.57 -1.45 5.59
C PRO A 25 20.67 -0.21 5.46
N GLU A 26 20.14 0.07 4.27
CA GLU A 26 19.25 1.22 4.03
C GLU A 26 17.85 1.06 4.63
N PHE A 27 17.44 -0.17 4.97
CA PHE A 27 16.08 -0.53 5.38
C PHE A 27 16.09 -1.40 6.65
N ASP A 28 17.16 -1.36 7.42
CA ASP A 28 17.36 -2.26 8.56
C ASP A 28 16.24 -2.13 9.60
N GLY A 29 15.70 -3.27 10.04
CA GLY A 29 14.62 -3.32 11.02
C GLY A 29 13.23 -2.97 10.48
N GLU A 30 13.09 -2.61 9.20
CA GLU A 30 11.78 -2.38 8.58
C GLU A 30 11.12 -3.68 8.14
N ARG A 31 9.80 -3.79 8.28
CA ARG A 31 9.05 -4.96 7.82
C ARG A 31 8.91 -4.92 6.30
N TYR A 32 9.11 -6.05 5.61
CA TYR A 32 8.93 -6.13 4.16
C TYR A 32 7.54 -5.65 3.69
N THR A 33 6.49 -6.00 4.44
CA THR A 33 5.12 -5.55 4.18
C THR A 33 4.90 -4.04 4.33
N ARG A 34 5.86 -3.32 4.91
CA ARG A 34 5.84 -1.87 5.14
C ARG A 34 6.81 -1.10 4.25
N LEU A 35 7.75 -1.78 3.60
CA LEU A 35 8.64 -1.15 2.64
C LEU A 35 7.87 -0.60 1.44
N PRO A 36 8.17 0.62 0.96
CA PRO A 36 7.65 1.14 -0.29
C PRO A 36 8.09 0.30 -1.50
N ILE A 37 7.31 0.32 -2.58
CA ILE A 37 7.61 -0.39 -3.83
C ILE A 37 8.97 -0.01 -4.38
N ASN A 38 9.33 1.28 -4.36
CA ASN A 38 10.65 1.71 -4.82
C ASN A 38 11.78 1.04 -4.00
N SER A 39 11.62 0.92 -2.68
CA SER A 39 12.56 0.20 -1.82
C SER A 39 12.58 -1.30 -2.11
N LEU A 40 11.41 -1.91 -2.35
CA LEU A 40 11.32 -3.31 -2.76
C LEU A 40 11.99 -3.56 -4.12
N LEU A 41 11.85 -2.64 -5.07
CA LEU A 41 12.53 -2.70 -6.37
C LEU A 41 14.05 -2.55 -6.23
N ILE A 42 14.52 -1.71 -5.29
CA ILE A 42 15.95 -1.62 -4.93
C ILE A 42 16.43 -2.97 -4.38
N LEU A 43 15.70 -3.56 -3.42
CA LEU A 43 16.03 -4.86 -2.83
C LEU A 43 16.04 -5.99 -3.86
N LYS A 44 15.07 -6.03 -4.78
CA LYS A 44 15.02 -6.98 -5.89
C LYS A 44 16.27 -6.90 -6.77
N LYS A 45 16.80 -5.70 -7.00
CA LYS A 45 18.00 -5.48 -7.84
C LYS A 45 19.30 -5.74 -7.07
N ARG A 46 19.43 -5.17 -5.87
CA ARG A 46 20.69 -5.03 -5.12
C ARG A 46 20.81 -5.89 -3.85
N GLY A 47 19.72 -6.46 -3.37
CA GLY A 47 19.71 -7.29 -2.16
C GLY A 47 20.40 -8.64 -2.32
N HIS A 48 20.65 -9.32 -1.22
CA HIS A 48 21.08 -10.71 -1.20
C HIS A 48 19.94 -11.66 -1.58
N THR A 49 20.25 -12.94 -1.82
CA THR A 49 19.30 -13.93 -2.34
C THR A 49 17.96 -13.99 -1.59
N ILE A 50 17.99 -13.94 -0.25
CA ILE A 50 16.77 -13.95 0.58
C ILE A 50 15.99 -12.65 0.41
N GLN A 51 16.67 -11.50 0.48
CA GLN A 51 16.08 -10.18 0.32
C GLN A 51 15.41 -10.01 -1.05
N LYS A 52 16.05 -10.51 -2.11
CA LYS A 52 15.50 -10.52 -3.47
C LYS A 52 14.20 -11.33 -3.54
N LYS A 53 14.20 -12.55 -2.99
CA LYS A 53 13.01 -13.41 -2.97
C LYS A 53 11.86 -12.78 -2.18
N LEU A 54 12.13 -12.23 -0.99
CA LEU A 54 11.12 -11.57 -0.16
C LEU A 54 10.56 -10.31 -0.83
N ALA A 55 11.42 -9.53 -1.49
CA ALA A 55 11.00 -8.39 -2.29
C ALA A 55 10.11 -8.81 -3.47
N ASP A 56 10.47 -9.89 -4.19
CA ASP A 56 9.65 -10.44 -5.27
C ASP A 56 8.29 -10.92 -4.80
N ILE A 57 8.23 -11.69 -3.71
CA ILE A 57 6.96 -12.15 -3.12
C ILE A 57 6.06 -10.96 -2.80
N GLU A 58 6.61 -9.93 -2.18
CA GLU A 58 5.84 -8.75 -1.78
C GLU A 58 5.43 -7.89 -2.97
N LEU A 59 6.28 -7.75 -3.99
CA LEU A 59 5.96 -7.05 -5.24
C LEU A 59 4.84 -7.77 -5.99
N THR A 60 4.91 -9.10 -6.14
CA THR A 60 3.86 -9.90 -6.78
C THR A 60 2.53 -9.79 -6.01
N ARG A 61 2.57 -9.79 -4.68
CA ARG A 61 1.38 -9.56 -3.85
C ARG A 61 0.74 -8.19 -4.09
N ARG A 62 1.54 -7.17 -4.45
CA ARG A 62 1.10 -5.79 -4.70
C ARG A 62 0.90 -5.46 -6.18
N GLU A 63 1.24 -6.37 -7.09
CA GLU A 63 1.29 -6.16 -8.55
C GLU A 63 -0.06 -5.71 -9.14
N PHE A 64 -1.16 -6.06 -8.47
CA PHE A 64 -2.50 -5.65 -8.86
C PHE A 64 -2.89 -4.24 -8.38
N VAL A 65 -2.30 -3.75 -7.28
CA VAL A 65 -2.86 -2.64 -6.49
C VAL A 65 -2.08 -1.32 -6.70
N ASP A 66 -0.83 -1.40 -7.15
CA ASP A 66 0.06 -0.23 -7.30
C ASP A 66 0.60 -0.06 -8.73
N LYS A 67 -0.09 -0.62 -9.74
CA LYS A 67 0.23 -0.42 -11.16
C LYS A 67 -0.04 1.01 -11.65
N ALA A 68 -0.60 1.86 -10.81
CA ALA A 68 -0.86 3.25 -11.12
C ALA A 68 0.43 4.06 -11.20
N GLU A 69 0.54 4.95 -12.19
CA GLU A 69 1.66 5.89 -12.39
C GLU A 69 1.74 6.99 -11.30
N LEU A 70 1.28 6.70 -10.08
CA LEU A 70 1.34 7.64 -8.97
C LEU A 70 2.78 7.68 -8.42
N PRO A 71 3.32 8.88 -8.11
CA PRO A 71 4.66 9.01 -7.55
C PRO A 71 4.77 8.54 -6.08
N TYR A 72 3.69 8.01 -5.51
CA TYR A 72 3.56 7.56 -4.13
C TYR A 72 2.58 6.39 -4.02
N GLU A 73 2.71 5.59 -2.95
CA GLU A 73 1.77 4.51 -2.65
C GLU A 73 0.52 5.06 -1.94
N ILE A 74 -0.62 4.41 -2.15
CA ILE A 74 -1.83 4.66 -1.37
C ILE A 74 -1.96 3.60 -0.28
N GLU A 75 -2.18 4.05 0.95
CA GLU A 75 -2.54 3.19 2.08
C GLU A 75 -3.97 3.52 2.54
N ILE A 76 -4.78 2.47 2.72
CA ILE A 76 -6.16 2.60 3.17
C ILE A 76 -6.18 2.35 4.68
N SER A 77 -6.56 3.37 5.47
CA SER A 77 -6.69 3.20 6.91
C SER A 77 -7.88 2.29 7.26
N HIS A 78 -7.81 1.57 8.38
CA HIS A 78 -8.96 0.79 8.86
C HIS A 78 -10.20 1.66 9.07
N HIS A 79 -10.00 2.89 9.56
CA HIS A 79 -11.10 3.83 9.73
C HIS A 79 -11.82 4.14 8.41
N ALA A 80 -11.08 4.33 7.32
CA ALA A 80 -11.67 4.51 6.00
C ALA A 80 -12.50 3.29 5.56
N VAL A 81 -12.02 2.07 5.85
CA VAL A 81 -12.76 0.83 5.56
C VAL A 81 -14.04 0.72 6.39
N ASP A 82 -13.98 1.06 7.68
CA ASP A 82 -15.15 1.02 8.57
C ASP A 82 -16.23 2.01 8.10
N ARG A 83 -15.79 3.21 7.71
CA ARG A 83 -16.67 4.27 7.19
C ARG A 83 -17.31 3.88 5.87
N LEU A 84 -16.52 3.31 4.97
CA LEU A 84 -17.02 2.76 3.72
C LEU A 84 -18.05 1.65 3.99
N SER A 85 -17.74 0.72 4.88
CA SER A 85 -18.63 -0.38 5.27
C SER A 85 -19.95 0.10 5.88
N THR A 86 -19.97 1.29 6.47
CA THR A 86 -21.18 1.88 7.07
C THR A 86 -22.01 2.66 6.06
N ARG A 87 -21.38 3.35 5.10
CA ARG A 87 -22.06 4.34 4.24
C ARG A 87 -22.19 3.92 2.77
N HIS A 88 -21.19 3.24 2.26
CA HIS A 88 -21.03 2.96 0.83
C HIS A 88 -20.89 1.45 0.54
N MET A 89 -21.22 0.59 1.51
CA MET A 89 -21.17 -0.87 1.34
C MET A 89 -22.01 -1.35 0.16
N HIS A 90 -23.15 -0.71 -0.09
CA HIS A 90 -24.00 -1.02 -1.24
C HIS A 90 -23.27 -0.81 -2.58
N LYS A 91 -22.45 0.24 -2.71
CA LYS A 91 -21.64 0.47 -3.92
C LYS A 91 -20.59 -0.62 -4.08
N TYR A 92 -19.86 -0.91 -3.00
CA TYR A 92 -18.90 -2.02 -3.00
C TYR A 92 -19.58 -3.33 -3.43
N LEU A 93 -20.68 -3.74 -2.80
CA LEU A 93 -21.36 -4.99 -3.15
C LEU A 93 -21.86 -5.04 -4.60
N ASN A 94 -22.27 -3.91 -5.17
CA ASN A 94 -22.75 -3.85 -6.55
C ASN A 94 -21.62 -3.89 -7.59
N GLU A 95 -20.46 -3.33 -7.26
CA GLU A 95 -19.34 -3.15 -8.20
C GLU A 95 -18.19 -4.12 -7.93
N ASN A 96 -18.25 -4.89 -6.85
CA ASN A 96 -17.18 -5.78 -6.48
C ASN A 96 -17.13 -7.02 -7.37
N GLU A 97 -16.20 -7.04 -8.33
CA GLU A 97 -15.91 -8.18 -9.19
C GLU A 97 -15.10 -9.29 -8.47
N GLY A 98 -15.48 -9.63 -7.24
CA GLY A 98 -14.82 -10.64 -6.42
C GLY A 98 -13.52 -10.18 -5.73
N GLN A 99 -13.25 -8.88 -5.75
CA GLN A 99 -12.12 -8.26 -5.07
C GLN A 99 -12.37 -8.05 -3.56
N GLY A 100 -11.29 -7.93 -2.78
CA GLY A 100 -11.39 -7.51 -1.38
C GLY A 100 -11.69 -6.01 -1.25
N ILE A 101 -12.43 -5.62 -0.21
CA ILE A 101 -12.88 -4.23 0.02
C ILE A 101 -11.75 -3.19 0.02
N VAL A 102 -10.57 -3.56 0.54
CA VAL A 102 -9.39 -2.69 0.56
C VAL A 102 -8.82 -2.48 -0.84
N CYS A 103 -8.77 -3.53 -1.65
CA CYS A 103 -8.27 -3.45 -3.02
C CYS A 103 -9.21 -2.60 -3.87
N TRP A 104 -10.50 -2.88 -3.81
CA TRP A 104 -11.52 -2.11 -4.52
C TRP A 104 -11.50 -0.63 -4.14
N LEU A 105 -11.40 -0.30 -2.84
CA LEU A 105 -11.32 1.09 -2.40
C LEU A 105 -10.03 1.77 -2.87
N LYS A 106 -8.91 1.05 -2.90
CA LYS A 106 -7.64 1.59 -3.42
C LYS A 106 -7.74 1.88 -4.92
N GLU A 107 -8.37 1.02 -5.71
CA GLU A 107 -8.65 1.28 -7.13
C GLU A 107 -9.50 2.55 -7.31
N LYS A 108 -10.59 2.70 -6.55
CA LYS A 108 -11.44 3.90 -6.61
C LYS A 108 -10.70 5.19 -6.27
N VAL A 109 -9.81 5.15 -5.28
CA VAL A 109 -8.93 6.29 -4.96
C VAL A 109 -8.00 6.59 -6.14
N ILE A 110 -7.35 5.57 -6.70
CA ILE A 110 -6.43 5.75 -7.83
C ILE A 110 -7.16 6.39 -9.03
N MET A 111 -8.35 5.88 -9.36
CA MET A 111 -9.18 6.43 -10.44
C MET A 111 -9.53 7.89 -10.17
N CYS A 112 -10.01 8.19 -8.96
CA CYS A 112 -10.33 9.55 -8.53
C CYS A 112 -9.14 10.51 -8.69
N LEU A 113 -7.96 10.15 -8.19
CA LEU A 113 -6.78 11.01 -8.30
C LEU A 113 -6.31 11.20 -9.74
N THR A 114 -6.48 10.17 -10.58
CA THR A 114 -6.14 10.22 -12.00
C THR A 114 -7.11 11.14 -12.76
N GLU A 115 -8.41 10.98 -12.58
CA GLU A 115 -9.45 11.77 -13.24
C GLU A 115 -9.49 13.22 -12.78
N CYS A 116 -9.33 13.47 -11.48
CA CYS A 116 -9.27 14.83 -10.94
C CYS A 116 -7.94 15.54 -11.26
N GLY A 117 -7.02 14.90 -12.01
CA GLY A 117 -5.69 15.44 -12.31
C GLY A 117 -4.87 15.75 -11.06
N THR A 118 -5.16 15.05 -9.95
CA THR A 118 -4.63 15.34 -8.61
C THR A 118 -3.53 14.37 -8.22
N TYR A 119 -2.65 14.02 -9.16
CA TYR A 119 -1.38 13.33 -8.89
C TYR A 119 -0.30 14.29 -8.36
N LYS A 120 -0.71 15.38 -7.72
CA LYS A 120 0.18 16.39 -7.13
C LYS A 120 1.07 15.74 -6.07
N THR A 121 2.21 16.37 -5.79
CA THR A 121 3.16 15.96 -4.74
C THR A 121 2.45 15.57 -3.45
N LEU A 122 3.03 14.65 -2.67
CA LEU A 122 2.47 14.23 -1.36
C LEU A 122 2.05 15.41 -0.48
N SER A 123 2.83 16.50 -0.49
CA SER A 123 2.54 17.73 0.25
C SER A 123 1.24 18.42 -0.19
N ALA A 124 0.90 18.38 -1.46
CA ALA A 124 -0.32 19.00 -1.99
C ALA A 124 -1.58 18.16 -1.71
N MET A 125 -1.39 16.86 -1.42
CA MET A 125 -2.47 15.94 -1.06
C MET A 125 -2.71 15.87 0.46
N ASP A 126 -1.83 16.45 1.27
CA ASP A 126 -2.00 16.46 2.72
C ASP A 126 -3.23 17.29 3.13
N ASN A 127 -4.14 16.66 3.87
CA ASN A 127 -5.46 17.22 4.24
C ASN A 127 -6.36 17.57 3.04
N CYS A 128 -6.08 17.02 1.86
CA CYS A 128 -6.94 17.19 0.70
C CYS A 128 -8.21 16.35 0.83
N CYS A 129 -9.33 16.90 0.36
CA CYS A 129 -10.59 16.20 0.21
C CYS A 129 -10.97 16.20 -1.27
N VAL A 130 -11.20 15.01 -1.83
CA VAL A 130 -11.58 14.84 -3.23
C VAL A 130 -12.88 14.07 -3.30
N ALA A 131 -13.81 14.52 -4.13
CA ALA A 131 -15.10 13.86 -4.32
C ALA A 131 -15.09 13.06 -5.62
N PHE A 132 -15.57 11.82 -5.57
CA PHE A 132 -15.64 10.93 -6.72
C PHE A 132 -16.81 9.97 -6.58
N GLU A 133 -17.64 9.85 -7.62
CA GLU A 133 -18.83 8.97 -7.65
C GLU A 133 -19.73 9.12 -6.41
N GLY A 134 -19.88 10.33 -5.88
CA GLY A 134 -20.67 10.60 -4.67
C GLY A 134 -20.07 10.06 -3.37
N MET A 135 -18.78 9.71 -3.36
CA MET A 135 -17.96 9.47 -2.17
C MET A 135 -17.02 10.66 -1.97
N GLN A 136 -16.69 10.97 -0.72
CA GLN A 136 -15.65 11.95 -0.40
C GLN A 136 -14.45 11.27 0.26
N PHE A 137 -13.28 11.38 -0.36
CA PHE A 137 -12.01 10.83 0.09
C PHE A 137 -11.17 11.90 0.77
N MET A 138 -10.75 11.64 2.01
CA MET A 138 -9.87 12.53 2.75
C MET A 138 -8.50 11.90 2.98
N PHE A 139 -7.45 12.64 2.62
CA PHE A 139 -6.08 12.16 2.67
C PHE A 139 -5.24 12.87 3.72
N LYS A 140 -4.26 12.14 4.27
CA LYS A 140 -3.17 12.72 5.08
C LYS A 140 -1.84 12.09 4.71
N SER A 141 -0.80 12.92 4.77
CA SER A 141 0.58 12.46 4.81
C SER A 141 0.85 11.80 6.16
N HIS A 142 1.53 10.66 6.16
CA HIS A 142 1.82 9.93 7.39
C HIS A 142 3.30 10.04 7.72
N ALA A 143 3.63 10.74 8.81
CA ALA A 143 5.01 11.06 9.19
C ALA A 143 5.93 9.83 9.38
N LYS A 144 5.35 8.64 9.62
CA LYS A 144 6.11 7.39 9.78
C LYS A 144 6.19 6.51 8.52
N LEU A 145 5.48 6.86 7.45
CA LEU A 145 5.39 6.04 6.24
C LEU A 145 5.87 6.87 5.05
N ASN A 146 7.18 6.81 4.79
CA ASN A 146 7.79 7.54 3.70
C ASN A 146 7.20 7.13 2.35
N GLY A 147 6.84 8.11 1.52
CA GLY A 147 6.34 7.85 0.17
C GLY A 147 4.89 7.34 0.11
N ARG A 148 4.11 7.46 1.19
CA ARG A 148 2.71 7.00 1.24
C ARG A 148 1.72 8.12 1.49
N LEU A 149 0.62 8.11 0.73
CA LEU A 149 -0.58 8.88 0.99
C LEU A 149 -1.61 8.00 1.68
N VAL A 150 -2.09 8.41 2.86
CA VAL A 150 -3.06 7.62 3.62
C VAL A 150 -4.47 8.16 3.41
N LEU A 151 -5.37 7.30 2.93
CA LEU A 151 -6.82 7.56 2.98
C LEU A 151 -7.30 7.39 4.42
N VAL A 152 -7.70 8.49 5.04
CA VAL A 152 -8.08 8.51 6.46
C VAL A 152 -9.57 8.27 6.66
N THR A 153 -10.41 8.78 5.77
CA THR A 153 -11.86 8.56 5.84
C THR A 153 -12.50 8.59 4.46
N VAL A 154 -13.63 7.89 4.36
CA VAL A 154 -14.60 7.99 3.25
C VAL A 154 -15.89 8.55 3.83
N ASN A 155 -16.45 9.59 3.21
CA ASN A 155 -17.72 10.18 3.63
C ASN A 155 -18.83 10.01 2.62
#